data_AF-A0A2S8W376-F1
#
_entry.id   AF-A0A2S8W376-F1
#
_cell.length_a   1.000
_cell.length_b   1.000
_cell.length_c   1.000
_cell.angle_alpha   90.00
_cell.angle_beta   90.00
_cell.angle_gamma   90.00
#
_symmetry.space_group_name_H-M   'P 1'
#
loop_
_entity.id
_entity.type
_entity.pdbx_description
1 polymer ?
#
loop_
_entity_poly.entity_id
_entity_poly.type
_entity_poly.pdbx_seq_one_letter_code
_entity_poly.pdbx_strand_id
1 'polypeptide(L)'
;MDYLLSKEKVKRWPKDMIAAGRCHTVGLKSDGTVVAVGRNKEGECNVSGWRDIEAVAVGNVHMATNTGNAHTIGLTCDSTAVAVGWNKHEQCDVNDWHNIVAVAAGWRRTIGLKSDGTVVAVGRNKEGECNVSSWQGIVAVTAGDWHTVGLKLDGTLTTVGNNRYGQCNVSSWRGIVAVKAGYLHTVGLKRDGTVTAVGNDKHNQCDVSGWRDIVAIAAGTNHTIGLKSNGTVVAVGWNEYGQCNVSDWRDIVAIAAGCAHTVGLKSDGTVIAVGNNEFGQCNVGSWRDIRLPGK
;
A
#
# COMPACT_ATOMS: atom_id res chain seq x y z
N MET A 1 -34.39 -31.11 5.98
CA MET A 1 -34.92 -29.92 5.28
C MET A 1 -33.92 -28.82 5.54
N ASP A 2 -32.94 -28.71 4.65
CA ASP A 2 -31.78 -27.84 4.79
C ASP A 2 -32.21 -26.38 4.72
N TYR A 3 -31.96 -25.62 5.78
CA TYR A 3 -31.91 -24.16 5.69
C TYR A 3 -30.47 -23.77 5.43
N LEU A 4 -30.16 -23.63 4.15
CA LEU A 4 -28.92 -23.07 3.62
C LEU A 4 -28.66 -21.70 4.27
N LEU A 5 -27.66 -21.66 5.14
CA LEU A 5 -26.97 -20.44 5.55
C LEU A 5 -26.62 -19.65 4.28
N SER A 6 -27.26 -18.48 4.13
CA SER A 6 -26.91 -17.52 3.09
C SER A 6 -25.43 -17.20 3.26
N LYS A 7 -24.63 -17.56 2.24
CA LYS A 7 -23.21 -17.18 2.14
C LYS A 7 -23.13 -15.66 2.33
N GLU A 8 -22.67 -15.23 3.52
CA GLU A 8 -22.27 -13.86 3.75
C GLU A 8 -21.32 -13.47 2.62
N LYS A 9 -21.67 -12.43 1.85
CA LYS A 9 -20.76 -11.85 0.87
C LYS A 9 -19.49 -11.47 1.64
N VAL A 10 -18.42 -12.23 1.47
CA VAL A 10 -17.09 -11.89 1.97
C VAL A 10 -16.84 -10.45 1.54
N LYS A 11 -16.80 -9.54 2.53
CA LYS A 11 -16.63 -8.12 2.31
C LYS A 11 -15.31 -7.95 1.56
N ARG A 12 -15.31 -7.69 0.25
CA ARG A 12 -14.05 -7.52 -0.48
C ARG A 12 -13.43 -6.17 -0.09
N TRP A 13 -12.19 -6.18 0.40
CA TRP A 13 -11.46 -4.95 0.74
C TRP A 13 -11.08 -4.18 -0.53
N PRO A 14 -10.93 -2.84 -0.46
CA PRO A 14 -10.61 -2.02 -1.62
C PRO A 14 -9.28 -2.45 -2.25
N LYS A 15 -9.24 -2.53 -3.58
CA LYS A 15 -8.02 -2.75 -4.35
C LYS A 15 -7.31 -1.42 -4.57
N ASP A 16 -5.98 -1.43 -4.48
CA ASP A 16 -5.16 -0.24 -4.71
C ASP A 16 -5.04 0.02 -6.23
N MET A 17 -5.48 1.21 -6.67
CA MET A 17 -5.47 1.65 -8.08
C MET A 17 -4.27 2.53 -8.42
N ILE A 18 -3.68 3.15 -7.39
CA ILE A 18 -2.46 3.92 -7.46
C ILE A 18 -1.52 3.41 -6.37
N ALA A 19 -0.22 3.36 -6.68
CA ALA A 19 0.80 2.94 -5.75
C ALA A 19 2.04 3.82 -5.92
N ALA A 20 2.69 4.12 -4.80
CA ALA A 20 3.84 5.02 -4.74
C ALA A 20 4.98 4.30 -4.01
N GLY A 21 6.13 4.19 -4.68
CA GLY A 21 7.31 3.51 -4.18
C GLY A 21 8.39 4.45 -3.69
N ARG A 22 9.63 3.96 -3.74
CA ARG A 22 10.80 4.77 -3.41
C ARG A 22 10.98 5.96 -4.35
N CYS A 23 11.03 5.67 -5.65
CA CYS A 23 11.37 6.61 -6.71
C CYS A 23 10.49 6.44 -7.95
N HIS A 24 9.32 5.81 -7.82
CA HIS A 24 8.38 5.64 -8.93
C HIS A 24 6.94 5.55 -8.43
N THR A 25 6.02 5.82 -9.35
CA THR A 25 4.57 5.79 -9.15
C THR A 25 3.95 4.90 -10.21
N VAL A 26 2.93 4.13 -9.82
CA VAL A 26 2.20 3.20 -10.69
C VAL A 26 0.71 3.51 -10.62
N GLY A 27 0.03 3.47 -11.77
CA GLY A 27 -1.40 3.69 -11.88
C GLY A 27 -2.06 2.61 -12.73
N LEU A 28 -3.18 2.08 -12.25
CA LEU A 28 -4.04 1.13 -12.95
C LEU A 28 -5.12 1.89 -13.73
N LYS A 29 -5.18 1.69 -15.04
CA LYS A 29 -6.23 2.27 -15.89
C LYS A 29 -7.51 1.46 -15.84
N SER A 30 -8.63 2.11 -16.18
CA SER A 30 -9.96 1.49 -16.21
C SER A 30 -10.04 0.28 -17.14
N ASP A 31 -9.26 0.27 -18.22
CA ASP A 31 -9.16 -0.82 -19.20
C ASP A 31 -8.31 -2.03 -18.74
N GLY A 32 -7.77 -2.01 -17.52
CA GLY A 32 -6.93 -3.09 -16.98
C GLY A 32 -5.45 -3.00 -17.39
N THR A 33 -5.04 -1.97 -18.12
CA THR A 33 -3.62 -1.67 -18.41
C THR A 33 -2.98 -0.87 -17.27
N VAL A 34 -1.64 -0.85 -17.22
CA VAL A 34 -0.89 -0.17 -16.15
C VAL A 34 0.09 0.85 -16.73
N VAL A 35 0.21 1.99 -16.07
CA VAL A 35 1.21 3.03 -16.36
C VAL A 35 2.14 3.22 -15.17
N ALA A 36 3.39 3.60 -15.44
CA ALA A 36 4.37 3.90 -14.41
C ALA A 36 5.28 5.06 -14.83
N VAL A 37 5.72 5.86 -13.85
CA VAL A 37 6.69 6.94 -14.02
C VAL A 37 7.69 6.94 -12.88
N GLY A 38 8.90 7.45 -13.12
CA GLY A 38 9.95 7.53 -12.12
C GLY A 38 11.24 6.84 -12.58
N ARG A 39 12.07 6.48 -11.60
CA ARG A 39 13.27 5.69 -11.82
C ARG A 39 12.89 4.31 -12.39
N ASN A 40 13.66 3.86 -13.37
CA ASN A 40 13.47 2.54 -14.00
C ASN A 40 14.81 1.80 -14.20
N LYS A 41 15.72 1.88 -13.22
CA LYS A 41 17.07 1.32 -13.37
C LYS A 41 17.06 -0.21 -13.37
N GLU A 42 16.13 -0.79 -12.62
CA GLU A 42 16.02 -2.23 -12.42
C GLU A 42 14.78 -2.81 -13.12
N GLY A 43 14.09 -2.00 -13.95
CA GLY A 43 12.87 -2.39 -14.64
C GLY A 43 11.59 -2.22 -13.82
N GLU A 44 11.63 -1.48 -12.69
CA GLU A 44 10.48 -1.30 -11.79
C GLU A 44 9.27 -0.61 -12.45
N CYS A 45 9.46 0.09 -13.58
CA CYS A 45 8.41 0.71 -14.38
C CYS A 45 8.06 -0.09 -15.66
N ASN A 46 8.59 -1.31 -15.85
CA ASN A 46 8.36 -2.11 -17.07
C ASN A 46 6.97 -2.78 -17.09
N VAL A 47 5.90 -1.98 -17.01
CA VAL A 47 4.51 -2.42 -16.86
C VAL A 47 3.69 -2.32 -18.15
N SER A 48 4.27 -1.82 -19.24
CA SER A 48 3.56 -1.52 -20.50
C SER A 48 2.90 -2.73 -21.16
N GLY A 49 3.41 -3.94 -20.90
CA GLY A 49 2.85 -5.20 -21.37
C GLY A 49 1.72 -5.76 -20.51
N TRP A 50 1.47 -5.21 -19.32
CA TRP A 50 0.49 -5.76 -18.38
C TRP A 50 -0.94 -5.49 -18.85
N ARG A 51 -1.77 -6.52 -18.74
CA ARG A 51 -3.20 -6.53 -19.12
C ARG A 51 -3.98 -7.24 -18.02
N ASP A 52 -5.30 -7.01 -18.01
CA ASP A 52 -6.23 -7.64 -17.07
C ASP A 52 -5.80 -7.47 -15.61
N ILE A 53 -5.22 -6.32 -15.28
CA ILE A 53 -4.81 -5.99 -13.91
C ILE A 53 -6.01 -5.42 -13.15
N GLU A 54 -6.11 -5.81 -11.89
CA GLU A 54 -7.18 -5.37 -10.97
C GLU A 54 -6.67 -4.70 -9.70
N ALA A 55 -5.40 -4.84 -9.35
CA ALA A 55 -4.74 -4.06 -8.30
C ALA A 55 -3.24 -3.91 -8.60
N VAL A 56 -2.64 -2.84 -8.09
CA VAL A 56 -1.20 -2.59 -8.16
C VAL A 56 -0.62 -2.30 -6.78
N ALA A 57 0.58 -2.79 -6.52
CA ALA A 57 1.36 -2.40 -5.35
C ALA A 57 2.84 -2.20 -5.72
N VAL A 58 3.53 -1.38 -4.94
CA VAL A 58 4.90 -0.98 -5.22
C VAL A 58 5.75 -1.12 -3.97
N GLY A 59 6.92 -1.74 -4.11
CA GLY A 59 7.90 -1.86 -3.04
C GLY A 59 8.45 -0.49 -2.65
N ASN A 60 8.25 -0.11 -1.40
CA ASN A 60 8.81 1.11 -0.83
C ASN A 60 10.09 0.81 -0.02
N VAL A 61 10.95 1.82 0.10
CA VAL A 61 12.07 1.81 1.03
C VAL A 61 12.46 3.22 1.41
N HIS A 62 12.91 3.42 2.65
CA HIS A 62 13.49 4.67 3.12
C HIS A 62 14.60 5.24 2.24
N MET A 63 14.79 6.56 2.34
CA MET A 63 15.87 7.30 1.67
C MET A 63 17.22 7.02 2.31
N ALA A 64 17.77 5.81 2.09
CA ALA A 64 19.19 5.55 2.25
C ALA A 64 19.85 5.38 0.88
N THR A 65 21.07 5.90 0.73
CA THR A 65 21.81 5.93 -0.54
C THR A 65 22.09 4.55 -1.12
N ASN A 66 22.18 3.52 -0.27
CA ASN A 66 22.46 2.14 -0.65
C ASN A 66 21.20 1.25 -0.81
N THR A 67 19.99 1.76 -0.55
CA THR A 67 18.77 0.94 -0.56
C THR A 67 17.85 1.16 -1.75
N GLY A 68 18.22 2.07 -2.67
CA GLY A 68 18.12 1.95 -4.13
C GLY A 68 16.81 1.50 -4.79
N ASN A 69 16.57 0.21 -4.66
CA ASN A 69 15.96 -0.61 -5.67
C ASN A 69 14.57 -1.06 -5.22
N ALA A 70 13.66 -1.12 -6.18
CA ALA A 70 12.26 -1.42 -5.93
C ALA A 70 11.73 -2.40 -6.98
N HIS A 71 10.49 -2.83 -6.75
CA HIS A 71 9.74 -3.69 -7.65
C HIS A 71 8.28 -3.25 -7.65
N THR A 72 7.55 -3.66 -8.67
CA THR A 72 6.12 -3.43 -8.85
C THR A 72 5.44 -4.79 -8.98
N ILE A 73 4.29 -4.95 -8.34
CA ILE A 73 3.42 -6.11 -8.48
C ILE A 73 2.04 -5.70 -8.99
N GLY A 74 1.50 -6.49 -9.91
CA GLY A 74 0.12 -6.44 -10.37
C GLY A 74 -0.62 -7.71 -9.95
N LEU A 75 -1.84 -7.54 -9.43
CA LEU A 75 -2.82 -8.62 -9.28
C LEU A 75 -3.66 -8.68 -10.54
N THR A 76 -3.77 -9.85 -11.14
CA THR A 76 -4.54 -10.09 -12.36
C THR A 76 -5.98 -10.51 -12.03
N CYS A 77 -6.91 -10.30 -12.97
CA CYS A 77 -8.32 -10.67 -12.85
C CYS A 77 -8.55 -12.18 -12.66
N ASP A 78 -7.58 -13.03 -13.05
CA ASP A 78 -7.63 -14.49 -12.87
C ASP A 78 -7.06 -14.96 -11.52
N SER A 79 -6.85 -14.05 -10.57
CA SER A 79 -6.34 -14.34 -9.22
C SER A 79 -4.90 -14.89 -9.20
N THR A 80 -4.08 -14.49 -10.17
CA THR A 80 -2.63 -14.71 -10.20
C THR A 80 -1.88 -13.38 -9.99
N ALA A 81 -0.56 -13.37 -10.06
CA ALA A 81 0.23 -12.16 -9.87
C ALA A 81 1.38 -12.07 -10.88
N VAL A 82 1.72 -10.83 -11.24
CA VAL A 82 2.88 -10.51 -12.08
C VAL A 82 3.75 -9.49 -11.38
N ALA A 83 5.07 -9.58 -11.53
CA ALA A 83 5.99 -8.64 -10.90
C ALA A 83 7.14 -8.25 -11.84
N VAL A 84 7.60 -7.00 -11.72
CA VAL A 84 8.75 -6.46 -12.46
C VAL A 84 9.62 -5.63 -11.54
N GLY A 85 10.87 -5.41 -11.95
CA GLY A 85 11.84 -4.63 -11.20
C GLY A 85 12.92 -5.48 -10.57
N TRP A 86 13.54 -4.93 -9.53
CA TRP A 86 14.69 -5.54 -8.90
C TRP A 86 14.32 -6.86 -8.20
N ASN A 87 15.07 -7.93 -8.49
CA ASN A 87 14.75 -9.29 -8.02
C ASN A 87 15.93 -10.04 -7.35
N LYS A 88 16.89 -9.36 -6.71
CA LYS A 88 18.05 -10.05 -6.09
C LYS A 88 17.72 -10.84 -4.80
N HIS A 89 16.47 -10.84 -4.37
CA HIS A 89 15.98 -11.63 -3.24
C HIS A 89 14.72 -12.42 -3.60
N GLU A 90 14.46 -12.66 -4.90
CA GLU A 90 13.31 -13.47 -5.35
C GLU A 90 11.95 -12.81 -5.01
N GLN A 91 11.93 -11.50 -4.74
CA GLN A 91 10.69 -10.77 -4.42
C GLN A 91 9.73 -10.65 -5.62
N CYS A 92 10.20 -10.87 -6.84
CA CYS A 92 9.36 -10.92 -8.04
C CYS A 92 8.93 -12.35 -8.39
N ASP A 93 9.32 -13.37 -7.62
CA ASP A 93 9.06 -14.78 -7.93
C ASP A 93 7.64 -15.17 -7.49
N VAL A 94 6.66 -14.59 -8.17
CA VAL A 94 5.22 -14.73 -7.88
C VAL A 94 4.47 -15.56 -8.92
N ASN A 95 5.17 -16.10 -9.92
CA ASN A 95 4.56 -16.79 -11.07
C ASN A 95 3.76 -18.04 -10.70
N ASP A 96 4.10 -18.68 -9.59
CA ASP A 96 3.39 -19.89 -9.10
C ASP A 96 2.21 -19.55 -8.17
N TRP A 97 1.93 -18.25 -7.95
CA TRP A 97 0.84 -17.82 -7.08
C TRP A 97 -0.51 -17.95 -7.78
N HIS A 98 -1.47 -18.52 -7.05
CA HIS A 98 -2.86 -18.68 -7.50
C HIS A 98 -3.83 -18.41 -6.34
N ASN A 99 -5.10 -18.14 -6.67
CA ASN A 99 -6.15 -17.76 -5.73
C ASN A 99 -5.82 -16.49 -4.91
N ILE A 100 -5.02 -15.58 -5.47
CA ILE A 100 -4.66 -14.31 -4.83
C ILE A 100 -5.82 -13.31 -4.97
N VAL A 101 -6.13 -12.60 -3.89
CA VAL A 101 -7.19 -11.59 -3.84
C VAL A 101 -6.70 -10.21 -3.41
N ALA A 102 -5.49 -10.12 -2.86
CA ALA A 102 -4.80 -8.85 -2.61
C ALA A 102 -3.29 -9.06 -2.62
N VAL A 103 -2.56 -8.01 -2.99
CA VAL A 103 -1.09 -7.99 -3.03
C VAL A 103 -0.56 -6.79 -2.25
N ALA A 104 0.60 -6.95 -1.62
CA ALA A 104 1.35 -5.85 -1.02
C ALA A 104 2.84 -6.03 -1.31
N ALA A 105 3.55 -4.92 -1.45
CA ALA A 105 4.97 -4.90 -1.74
C ALA A 105 5.70 -4.07 -0.69
N GLY A 106 6.69 -4.66 -0.03
CA GLY A 106 7.56 -4.00 0.94
C GLY A 106 8.97 -3.85 0.41
N TRP A 107 9.91 -3.45 1.26
CA TRP A 107 11.31 -3.47 0.86
C TRP A 107 11.77 -4.91 0.65
N ARG A 108 12.13 -5.26 -0.60
CA ARG A 108 12.68 -6.56 -1.01
C ARG A 108 11.77 -7.77 -0.73
N ARG A 109 10.47 -7.58 -0.62
CA ARG A 109 9.49 -8.66 -0.44
C ARG A 109 8.13 -8.32 -1.02
N THR A 110 7.39 -9.39 -1.28
CA THR A 110 6.03 -9.35 -1.81
C THR A 110 5.15 -10.27 -1.00
N ILE A 111 3.93 -9.82 -0.71
CA ILE A 111 2.93 -10.54 0.08
C ILE A 111 1.68 -10.74 -0.78
N GLY A 112 1.15 -11.96 -0.78
CA GLY A 112 -0.09 -12.32 -1.44
C GLY A 112 -1.10 -12.82 -0.41
N LEU A 113 -2.29 -12.23 -0.39
CA LEU A 113 -3.44 -12.74 0.37
C LEU A 113 -4.22 -13.70 -0.52
N LYS A 114 -4.44 -14.93 -0.06
CA LYS A 114 -5.26 -15.92 -0.75
C LYS A 114 -6.74 -15.77 -0.41
N SER A 115 -7.61 -16.24 -1.29
CA SER A 115 -9.07 -16.19 -1.13
C SER A 115 -9.62 -16.97 0.08
N ASP A 116 -8.84 -17.91 0.61
CA ASP A 116 -9.16 -18.68 1.83
C ASP A 116 -8.71 -17.96 3.13
N GLY A 117 -8.12 -16.78 3.03
CA GLY A 117 -7.63 -15.99 4.16
C GLY A 117 -6.24 -16.39 4.66
N THR A 118 -5.53 -17.27 3.95
CA THR A 118 -4.10 -17.56 4.18
C THR A 118 -3.21 -16.56 3.44
N VAL A 119 -1.95 -16.45 3.85
CA VAL A 119 -1.00 -15.48 3.27
C VAL A 119 0.27 -16.18 2.81
N VAL A 120 0.74 -15.79 1.63
CA VAL A 120 2.04 -16.19 1.07
C VAL A 120 2.97 -14.99 0.99
N ALA A 121 4.28 -15.25 1.07
CA ALA A 121 5.30 -14.23 0.96
C ALA A 121 6.52 -14.79 0.21
N VAL A 122 7.13 -13.94 -0.61
CA VAL A 122 8.43 -14.19 -1.27
C VAL A 122 9.32 -12.97 -1.06
N GLY A 123 10.63 -13.15 -1.17
CA GLY A 123 11.59 -12.07 -0.90
C GLY A 123 12.55 -12.35 0.25
N ARG A 124 13.24 -11.29 0.65
CA ARG A 124 14.11 -11.27 1.84
C ARG A 124 13.28 -11.56 3.11
N ASN A 125 13.85 -12.37 4.01
CA ASN A 125 13.27 -12.70 5.31
C ASN A 125 14.31 -12.70 6.45
N LYS A 126 15.23 -11.72 6.51
CA LYS A 126 16.31 -11.77 7.53
C LYS A 126 15.84 -11.35 8.91
N GLU A 127 14.70 -10.69 9.00
CA GLU A 127 14.11 -10.15 10.22
C GLU A 127 12.78 -10.85 10.56
N GLY A 128 12.41 -11.92 9.83
CA GLY A 128 11.16 -12.67 10.00
C GLY A 128 9.94 -12.03 9.33
N GLU A 129 10.13 -11.01 8.50
CA GLU A 129 9.09 -10.22 7.83
C GLU A 129 8.24 -11.01 6.81
N CYS A 130 8.66 -12.21 6.43
CA CYS A 130 7.91 -13.16 5.59
C CYS A 130 7.35 -14.36 6.40
N ASN A 131 7.43 -14.38 7.73
CA ASN A 131 6.93 -15.49 8.57
C ASN A 131 5.39 -15.47 8.71
N VAL A 132 4.67 -15.54 7.58
CA VAL A 132 3.22 -15.39 7.49
C VAL A 132 2.47 -16.73 7.32
N SER A 133 3.19 -17.85 7.24
CA SER A 133 2.60 -19.18 6.93
C SER A 133 1.60 -19.68 7.97
N SER A 134 1.65 -19.20 9.20
CA SER A 134 0.70 -19.53 10.27
C SER A 134 -0.53 -18.63 10.29
N TRP A 135 -0.58 -17.59 9.45
CA TRP A 135 -1.67 -16.62 9.44
C TRP A 135 -2.92 -17.21 8.77
N GLN A 136 -4.06 -16.97 9.40
CA GLN A 136 -5.38 -17.47 8.99
C GLN A 136 -6.42 -16.38 9.22
N GLY A 137 -7.51 -16.41 8.44
CA GLY A 137 -8.59 -15.43 8.54
C GLY A 137 -8.15 -13.99 8.26
N ILE A 138 -7.10 -13.82 7.46
CA ILE A 138 -6.60 -12.51 7.03
C ILE A 138 -7.50 -11.97 5.93
N VAL A 139 -7.71 -10.66 5.96
CA VAL A 139 -8.62 -9.97 5.07
C VAL A 139 -7.99 -8.80 4.33
N ALA A 140 -6.87 -8.27 4.85
CA ALA A 140 -6.03 -7.32 4.15
C ALA A 140 -4.58 -7.50 4.61
N VAL A 141 -3.65 -7.20 3.71
CA VAL A 141 -2.21 -7.25 3.96
C VAL A 141 -1.57 -5.92 3.57
N THR A 142 -0.55 -5.51 4.31
CA THR A 142 0.32 -4.39 3.96
C THR A 142 1.74 -4.70 4.38
N ALA A 143 2.71 -4.16 3.64
CA ALA A 143 4.12 -4.36 3.92
C ALA A 143 4.83 -3.01 4.01
N GLY A 144 5.48 -2.76 5.14
CA GLY A 144 6.38 -1.62 5.30
C GLY A 144 7.77 -1.93 4.75
N ASP A 145 8.80 -1.24 5.20
CA ASP A 145 10.17 -1.64 4.85
C ASP A 145 10.59 -2.90 5.59
N TRP A 146 10.25 -3.00 6.88
CA TRP A 146 10.83 -4.00 7.78
C TRP A 146 9.83 -4.90 8.49
N HIS A 147 8.54 -4.74 8.21
CA HIS A 147 7.48 -5.51 8.87
C HIS A 147 6.28 -5.72 7.95
N THR A 148 5.56 -6.80 8.17
CA THR A 148 4.35 -7.16 7.45
C THR A 148 3.19 -7.17 8.43
N VAL A 149 2.04 -6.63 8.01
CA VAL A 149 0.84 -6.52 8.84
C VAL A 149 -0.33 -7.19 8.13
N GLY A 150 -1.04 -8.05 8.86
CA GLY A 150 -2.28 -8.68 8.43
C GLY A 150 -3.44 -8.17 9.27
N LEU A 151 -4.50 -7.70 8.61
CA LEU A 151 -5.78 -7.38 9.25
C LEU A 151 -6.65 -8.64 9.27
N LYS A 152 -7.32 -8.89 10.39
CA LYS A 152 -8.33 -9.94 10.55
C LYS A 152 -9.74 -9.38 10.44
N LEU A 153 -10.70 -10.26 10.13
CA LEU A 153 -12.11 -9.89 9.96
C LEU A 153 -12.73 -9.23 11.21
N ASP A 154 -12.28 -9.61 12.40
CA ASP A 154 -12.71 -9.05 13.69
C ASP A 154 -12.14 -7.65 13.98
N GLY A 155 -11.32 -7.10 13.08
CA GLY A 155 -10.69 -5.80 13.22
C GLY A 155 -9.46 -5.79 14.14
N THR A 156 -8.90 -6.95 14.48
CA THR A 156 -7.58 -7.10 15.11
C THR A 156 -6.48 -7.26 14.06
N LEU A 157 -5.23 -7.05 14.48
CA LEU A 157 -4.05 -7.14 13.61
C LEU A 157 -3.09 -8.24 14.07
N THR A 158 -2.36 -8.82 13.12
CA THR A 158 -1.16 -9.63 13.35
C THR A 158 0.01 -9.03 12.59
N THR A 159 1.24 -9.20 13.11
CA THR A 159 2.43 -8.55 12.56
C THR A 159 3.65 -9.45 12.69
N VAL A 160 4.54 -9.41 11.70
CA VAL A 160 5.85 -10.06 11.73
C VAL A 160 6.93 -9.14 11.19
N GLY A 161 8.19 -9.42 11.53
CA GLY A 161 9.34 -8.63 11.12
C GLY A 161 9.95 -7.81 12.27
N ASN A 162 10.73 -6.80 11.91
CA ASN A 162 11.43 -5.94 12.85
C ASN A 162 10.45 -5.14 13.72
N ASN A 163 10.72 -5.05 15.02
CA ASN A 163 9.96 -4.23 15.97
C ASN A 163 10.83 -3.28 16.81
N ARG A 164 11.99 -2.84 16.30
CA ARG A 164 12.93 -2.01 17.09
C ARG A 164 12.37 -0.66 17.50
N TYR A 165 11.34 -0.16 16.81
CA TYR A 165 10.69 1.11 17.09
C TYR A 165 9.23 0.95 17.53
N GLY A 166 8.77 -0.27 17.81
CA GLY A 166 7.39 -0.52 18.19
C GLY A 166 6.39 -0.54 17.03
N GLN A 167 6.86 -0.63 15.77
CA GLN A 167 6.00 -0.66 14.58
C GLN A 167 5.06 -1.87 14.51
N CYS A 168 5.33 -2.93 15.29
CA CYS A 168 4.48 -4.11 15.44
C CYS A 168 3.61 -4.07 16.72
N ASN A 169 3.63 -2.97 17.51
CA ASN A 169 2.89 -2.86 18.77
C ASN A 169 1.40 -2.56 18.56
N VAL A 170 0.71 -3.43 17.83
CA VAL A 170 -0.70 -3.28 17.43
C VAL A 170 -1.66 -4.19 18.19
N SER A 171 -1.17 -4.96 19.17
CA SER A 171 -1.95 -5.98 19.89
C SER A 171 -3.15 -5.43 20.67
N SER A 172 -3.12 -4.15 21.05
CA SER A 172 -4.22 -3.46 21.73
C SER A 172 -5.27 -2.87 20.78
N TRP A 173 -4.99 -2.83 19.48
CA TRP A 173 -5.89 -2.21 18.51
C TRP A 173 -7.12 -3.07 18.26
N ARG A 174 -8.29 -2.42 18.17
CA ARG A 174 -9.59 -3.06 17.92
C ARG A 174 -10.39 -2.22 16.94
N GLY A 175 -11.29 -2.87 16.21
CA GLY A 175 -12.20 -2.18 15.28
C GLY A 175 -11.49 -1.51 14.10
N ILE A 176 -10.29 -1.98 13.74
CA ILE A 176 -9.56 -1.50 12.57
C ILE A 176 -10.27 -1.98 11.31
N VAL A 177 -10.45 -1.08 10.33
CA VAL A 177 -11.09 -1.37 9.05
C VAL A 177 -10.14 -1.24 7.86
N ALA A 178 -9.04 -0.51 8.01
CA ALA A 178 -7.94 -0.46 7.07
C ALA A 178 -6.60 -0.25 7.80
N VAL A 179 -5.52 -0.74 7.22
CA VAL A 179 -4.16 -0.64 7.79
C VAL A 179 -3.16 -0.37 6.67
N LYS A 180 -2.17 0.48 6.93
CA LYS A 180 -1.02 0.70 6.03
C LYS A 180 0.26 0.74 6.85
N ALA A 181 1.32 0.17 6.29
CA ALA A 181 2.64 0.09 6.89
C ALA A 181 3.61 0.96 6.10
N GLY A 182 4.27 1.89 6.79
CA GLY A 182 5.34 2.72 6.24
C GLY A 182 6.73 2.13 6.51
N TYR A 183 7.75 2.98 6.57
CA TYR A 183 9.13 2.53 6.84
C TYR A 183 9.26 1.78 8.18
N LEU A 184 8.96 2.48 9.26
CA LEU A 184 9.11 2.01 10.64
C LEU A 184 7.89 2.40 11.48
N HIS A 185 6.72 2.54 10.85
CA HIS A 185 5.47 2.85 11.54
C HIS A 185 4.29 2.13 10.86
N THR A 186 3.25 1.87 11.64
CA THR A 186 1.98 1.27 11.20
C THR A 186 0.87 2.24 11.51
N VAL A 187 -0.07 2.41 10.58
CA VAL A 187 -1.22 3.30 10.69
C VAL A 187 -2.49 2.47 10.53
N GLY A 188 -3.44 2.63 11.44
CA GLY A 188 -4.73 1.94 11.44
C GLY A 188 -5.89 2.93 11.41
N LEU A 189 -6.83 2.70 10.49
CA LEU A 189 -8.08 3.42 10.38
C LEU A 189 -9.18 2.66 11.13
N LYS A 190 -9.92 3.35 11.99
CA LYS A 190 -11.09 2.80 12.69
C LYS A 190 -12.38 3.12 11.93
N ARG A 191 -13.43 2.34 12.21
CA ARG A 191 -14.76 2.50 11.58
C ARG A 191 -15.41 3.87 11.84
N ASP A 192 -15.07 4.52 12.94
CA ASP A 192 -15.57 5.84 13.33
C ASP A 192 -14.84 7.00 12.63
N GLY A 193 -13.94 6.71 11.68
CA GLY A 193 -13.18 7.72 10.94
C GLY A 193 -11.99 8.31 11.72
N THR A 194 -11.65 7.76 12.89
CA THR A 194 -10.43 8.11 13.63
C THR A 194 -9.25 7.23 13.24
N VAL A 195 -8.03 7.73 13.46
CA VAL A 195 -6.79 7.05 13.07
C VAL A 195 -5.89 6.85 14.29
N THR A 196 -5.16 5.74 14.31
CA THR A 196 -4.12 5.42 15.29
C THR A 196 -2.83 5.06 14.57
N ALA A 197 -1.68 5.36 15.18
CA ALA A 197 -0.38 5.01 14.64
C ALA A 197 0.58 4.55 15.75
N VAL A 198 1.50 3.64 15.42
CA VAL A 198 2.58 3.17 16.30
C VAL A 198 3.87 3.04 15.51
N GLY A 199 5.01 3.13 16.18
CA GLY A 199 6.32 2.96 15.58
C GLY A 199 7.24 4.16 15.79
N ASN A 200 8.21 4.31 14.89
CA ASN A 200 9.11 5.45 14.87
C ASN A 200 8.32 6.74 14.62
N ASP A 201 8.60 7.75 15.43
CA ASP A 201 7.90 9.04 15.38
C ASP A 201 8.85 10.26 15.41
N LYS A 202 10.11 10.08 14.99
CA LYS A 202 11.13 11.13 15.00
C LYS A 202 10.80 12.39 14.19
N HIS A 203 9.80 12.31 13.30
CA HIS A 203 9.34 13.42 12.49
C HIS A 203 7.84 13.67 12.64
N ASN A 204 7.21 13.19 13.72
CA ASN A 204 5.78 13.35 13.98
C ASN A 204 4.87 12.64 12.95
N GLN A 205 5.36 11.57 12.31
CA GLN A 205 4.58 10.78 11.36
C GLN A 205 3.46 9.95 12.02
N CYS A 206 3.45 9.82 13.34
CA CYS A 206 2.39 9.18 14.12
C CYS A 206 1.40 10.19 14.73
N ASP A 207 1.54 11.50 14.50
CA ASP A 207 0.67 12.57 15.04
C ASP A 207 -0.70 12.62 14.33
N VAL A 208 -1.47 11.53 14.43
CA VAL A 208 -2.76 11.34 13.74
C VAL A 208 -3.97 11.42 14.69
N SER A 209 -3.74 11.61 15.99
CA SER A 209 -4.78 11.53 17.04
C SER A 209 -5.90 12.57 16.88
N GLY A 210 -5.61 13.71 16.25
CA GLY A 210 -6.57 14.77 15.95
C GLY A 210 -7.42 14.53 14.69
N TRP A 211 -7.11 13.50 13.89
CA TRP A 211 -7.79 13.29 12.61
C TRP A 211 -9.20 12.73 12.80
N ARG A 212 -10.13 13.22 11.99
CA ARG A 212 -11.56 12.84 11.96
C ARG A 212 -12.02 12.73 10.51
N ASP A 213 -13.14 12.03 10.31
CA ASP A 213 -13.78 11.81 9.02
C ASP A 213 -12.87 11.16 7.97
N ILE A 214 -11.86 10.40 8.42
CA ILE A 214 -10.93 9.71 7.53
C ILE A 214 -11.60 8.48 6.92
N VAL A 215 -11.46 8.32 5.61
CA VAL A 215 -11.99 7.18 4.84
C VAL A 215 -10.90 6.33 4.18
N ALA A 216 -9.69 6.88 4.00
CA ALA A 216 -8.51 6.12 3.57
C ALA A 216 -7.24 6.69 4.19
N ILE A 217 -6.22 5.84 4.31
CA ILE A 217 -4.91 6.18 4.86
C ILE A 217 -3.80 5.69 3.93
N ALA A 218 -2.65 6.36 3.96
CA ALA A 218 -1.42 5.90 3.33
C ALA A 218 -0.21 6.26 4.23
N ALA A 219 0.84 5.43 4.18
CA ALA A 219 2.02 5.56 5.00
C ALA A 219 3.27 5.52 4.13
N GLY A 220 4.04 6.62 4.12
CA GLY A 220 5.30 6.71 3.41
C GLY A 220 6.48 6.32 4.30
N THR A 221 7.67 6.85 4.01
CA THR A 221 8.83 6.59 4.89
C THR A 221 8.71 7.31 6.22
N ASN A 222 8.55 8.63 6.18
CA ASN A 222 8.47 9.47 7.38
C ASN A 222 7.27 10.40 7.35
N HIS A 223 6.20 10.04 6.64
CA HIS A 223 4.97 10.81 6.60
C HIS A 223 3.75 9.88 6.50
N THR A 224 2.62 10.37 7.00
CA THR A 224 1.32 9.70 6.98
C THR A 224 0.31 10.61 6.33
N ILE A 225 -0.56 10.04 5.48
CA ILE A 225 -1.59 10.75 4.73
C ILE A 225 -2.97 10.19 5.11
N GLY A 226 -3.95 11.07 5.28
CA GLY A 226 -5.35 10.73 5.51
C GLY A 226 -6.25 11.41 4.47
N LEU A 227 -7.10 10.63 3.83
CA LEU A 227 -8.16 11.11 2.95
C LEU A 227 -9.45 11.28 3.77
N LYS A 228 -10.03 12.47 3.74
CA LYS A 228 -11.33 12.76 4.37
C LYS A 228 -12.49 12.40 3.46
N SER A 229 -13.64 12.10 4.05
CA SER A 229 -14.90 11.76 3.34
C SER A 229 -15.38 12.85 2.37
N ASN A 230 -14.98 14.11 2.60
CA ASN A 230 -15.29 15.26 1.74
C ASN A 230 -14.30 15.45 0.56
N GLY A 231 -13.39 14.50 0.33
CA GLY A 231 -12.42 14.56 -0.78
C GLY A 231 -11.21 15.48 -0.53
N THR A 232 -11.03 16.01 0.69
CA THR A 232 -9.82 16.74 1.09
C THR A 232 -8.79 15.82 1.76
N VAL A 233 -7.53 16.23 1.81
CA VAL A 233 -6.42 15.39 2.32
C VAL A 233 -5.68 16.10 3.45
N VAL A 234 -5.26 15.34 4.46
CA VAL A 234 -4.38 15.77 5.55
C VAL A 234 -3.10 14.95 5.55
N ALA A 235 -2.01 15.55 6.01
CA ALA A 235 -0.70 14.92 6.09
C ALA A 235 0.03 15.35 7.37
N VAL A 236 0.81 14.44 7.95
CA VAL A 236 1.74 14.72 9.05
C VAL A 236 3.06 14.00 8.80
N GLY A 237 4.13 14.45 9.44
CA GLY A 237 5.44 13.87 9.29
C GLY A 237 6.47 14.82 8.68
N TRP A 238 7.55 14.22 8.22
CA TRP A 238 8.66 14.88 7.53
C TRP A 238 8.24 15.47 6.18
N ASN A 239 8.62 16.73 5.93
CA ASN A 239 8.16 17.51 4.78
C ASN A 239 9.27 18.26 4.00
N GLU A 240 10.54 17.87 4.11
CA GLU A 240 11.65 18.59 3.45
C GLU A 240 11.54 18.66 1.92
N TYR A 241 10.78 17.74 1.30
CA TYR A 241 10.55 17.71 -0.14
C TYR A 241 9.14 18.17 -0.52
N GLY A 242 8.33 18.64 0.43
CA GLY A 242 6.94 19.03 0.20
C GLY A 242 5.95 17.87 0.06
N GLN A 243 6.31 16.65 0.50
CA GLN A 243 5.43 15.46 0.42
C GLN A 243 4.13 15.57 1.24
N CYS A 244 4.07 16.50 2.20
CA CYS A 244 2.89 16.82 3.00
C CYS A 244 2.11 18.04 2.46
N ASN A 245 2.52 18.66 1.35
CA ASN A 245 1.88 19.84 0.77
C ASN A 245 0.58 19.46 0.01
N VAL A 246 -0.41 18.94 0.74
CA VAL A 246 -1.67 18.37 0.19
C VAL A 246 -2.90 19.21 0.54
N SER A 247 -2.75 20.32 1.25
CA SER A 247 -3.84 21.13 1.82
C SER A 247 -4.79 21.72 0.77
N ASP A 248 -4.31 21.95 -0.45
CA ASP A 248 -5.10 22.50 -1.55
C ASP A 248 -5.77 21.42 -2.40
N TRP A 249 -5.55 20.13 -2.08
CA TRP A 249 -6.13 19.04 -2.84
C TRP A 249 -7.63 18.92 -2.59
N ARG A 250 -8.38 18.70 -3.67
CA ARG A 250 -9.84 18.55 -3.70
C ARG A 250 -10.21 17.38 -4.61
N ASP A 251 -11.43 16.88 -4.40
CA ASP A 251 -12.04 15.80 -5.21
C ASP A 251 -11.21 14.51 -5.23
N ILE A 252 -10.44 14.26 -4.17
CA ILE A 252 -9.60 13.06 -4.05
C ILE A 252 -10.45 11.86 -3.63
N VAL A 253 -10.22 10.73 -4.30
CA VAL A 253 -10.94 9.47 -4.03
C VAL A 253 -9.99 8.33 -3.64
N ALA A 254 -8.69 8.45 -3.91
CA ALA A 254 -7.66 7.54 -3.40
C ALA A 254 -6.34 8.26 -3.19
N ILE A 255 -5.52 7.73 -2.29
CA ILE A 255 -4.20 8.27 -1.93
C ILE A 255 -3.15 7.15 -1.89
N ALA A 256 -1.91 7.48 -2.22
CA ALA A 256 -0.75 6.62 -2.03
C ALA A 256 0.44 7.45 -1.53
N ALA A 257 1.32 6.84 -0.74
CA ALA A 257 2.48 7.47 -0.14
C ALA A 257 3.74 6.66 -0.47
N GLY A 258 4.65 7.30 -1.20
CA GLY A 258 5.96 6.74 -1.52
C GLY A 258 6.98 7.07 -0.44
N CYS A 259 8.26 6.96 -0.77
CA CYS A 259 9.30 7.25 0.21
C CYS A 259 9.28 8.72 0.65
N ALA A 260 9.27 9.63 -0.33
CA ALA A 260 9.32 11.08 -0.13
C ALA A 260 8.36 11.83 -1.08
N HIS A 261 7.28 11.19 -1.50
CA HIS A 261 6.24 11.81 -2.33
C HIS A 261 4.86 11.22 -2.01
N THR A 262 3.82 11.99 -2.32
CA THR A 262 2.42 11.63 -2.12
C THR A 262 1.69 11.76 -3.44
N VAL A 263 0.77 10.83 -3.70
CA VAL A 263 -0.04 10.74 -4.92
C VAL A 263 -1.52 10.73 -4.56
N GLY A 264 -2.32 11.50 -5.28
CA GLY A 264 -3.77 11.56 -5.13
C GLY A 264 -4.48 11.28 -6.46
N LEU A 265 -5.43 10.36 -6.44
CA LEU A 265 -6.36 10.10 -7.54
C LEU A 265 -7.60 10.96 -7.36
N LYS A 266 -7.93 11.75 -8.38
CA LYS A 266 -9.15 12.56 -8.42
C LYS A 266 -10.35 11.75 -8.91
N SER A 267 -11.55 12.21 -8.56
CA SER A 267 -12.82 11.62 -8.96
C SER A 267 -13.07 11.61 -10.48
N ASP A 268 -12.36 12.46 -11.23
CA ASP A 268 -12.37 12.52 -12.70
C ASP A 268 -11.40 11.53 -13.38
N GLY A 269 -10.69 10.71 -12.61
CA GLY A 269 -9.72 9.74 -13.14
C GLY A 269 -8.35 10.31 -13.48
N THR A 270 -8.08 11.58 -13.14
CA THR A 270 -6.75 12.21 -13.23
C THR A 270 -5.96 12.05 -11.93
N VAL A 271 -4.64 12.25 -11.98
CA VAL A 271 -3.75 12.05 -10.84
C VAL A 271 -2.90 13.30 -10.60
N ILE A 272 -2.71 13.65 -9.33
CA ILE A 272 -1.80 14.70 -8.88
C ILE A 272 -0.77 14.13 -7.90
N ALA A 273 0.41 14.73 -7.81
CA ALA A 273 1.47 14.31 -6.91
C ALA A 273 2.27 15.51 -6.38
N VAL A 274 2.82 15.38 -5.17
CA VAL A 274 3.72 16.34 -4.51
C VAL A 274 4.85 15.61 -3.80
N GLY A 275 5.98 16.28 -3.56
CA GLY A 275 7.15 15.69 -2.91
C GLY A 275 8.37 15.64 -3.83
N ASN A 276 9.33 14.78 -3.47
CA ASN A 276 10.56 14.58 -4.23
C ASN A 276 10.23 14.11 -5.66
N ASN A 277 10.81 14.79 -6.66
CA ASN A 277 10.67 14.47 -8.08
C ASN A 277 12.00 14.28 -8.82
N GLU A 278 13.11 14.01 -8.12
CA GLU A 278 14.44 13.82 -8.70
C GLU A 278 14.50 12.78 -9.84
N PHE A 279 13.61 11.79 -9.84
CA PHE A 279 13.53 10.74 -10.85
C PHE A 279 12.27 10.81 -11.72
N GLY A 280 11.45 11.87 -11.59
CA GLY A 280 10.19 11.99 -12.32
C GLY A 280 9.02 11.20 -11.72
N GLN A 281 9.11 10.73 -10.47
CA GLN A 281 8.05 9.98 -9.79
C GLN A 281 6.74 10.75 -9.58
N CYS A 282 6.77 12.09 -9.67
CA CYS A 282 5.60 12.96 -9.63
C CYS A 282 5.10 13.35 -11.04
N ASN A 283 5.69 12.84 -12.12
CA ASN A 283 5.32 13.20 -13.51
C ASN A 283 4.03 12.49 -13.98
N VAL A 284 2.97 12.60 -13.19
CA VAL A 284 1.67 11.92 -13.40
C VAL A 284 0.65 12.78 -14.16
N GLY A 285 0.96 14.04 -14.46
CA GLY A 285 -0.01 15.01 -14.98
C GLY A 285 -0.61 14.69 -16.36
N SER A 286 0.01 13.79 -17.13
CA SER A 286 -0.52 13.29 -18.41
C SER A 286 -1.42 12.07 -18.27
N TRP A 287 -1.51 11.47 -17.08
CA TRP A 287 -2.33 10.26 -16.86
C TRP A 287 -3.81 10.59 -16.91
N ARG A 288 -4.57 9.72 -17.57
CA ARG A 288 -6.02 9.79 -17.73
C ARG A 288 -6.60 8.40 -17.52
N ASP A 289 -7.89 8.36 -17.19
CA ASP A 289 -8.68 7.13 -17.05
C ASP A 289 -8.10 6.15 -16.02
N ILE A 290 -7.49 6.67 -14.96
CA ILE A 290 -7.07 5.83 -13.82
C ILE A 290 -8.34 5.30 -13.14
N ARG A 291 -8.36 3.98 -12.91
CA ARG A 291 -9.51 3.26 -12.37
C ARG A 291 -9.88 3.83 -11.00
N LEU A 292 -11.16 4.14 -10.81
CA LEU A 292 -11.68 4.62 -9.54
C LEU A 292 -11.91 3.45 -8.56
N PRO A 293 -11.79 3.66 -7.24
CA PRO A 293 -12.09 2.63 -6.25
C PRO A 293 -13.55 2.12 -6.37
N GLY A 294 -13.74 0.81 -6.22
CA GLY A 294 -15.08 0.20 -6.17
C GLY A 294 -15.78 0.01 -7.53
N LYS A 295 -15.08 0.24 -8.65
CA LYS A 295 -15.53 -0.09 -10.00
C LYS A 295 -14.79 -1.29 -10.58
#